data_AF-A0A0G0X6K0-F1
#
_entry.id   AF-A0A0G0X6K0-F1
#
_cell.length_a   1.000
_cell.length_b   1.000
_cell.length_c   1.000
_cell.angle_alpha   90.00
_cell.angle_beta   90.00
_cell.angle_gamma   90.00
#
_symmetry.space_group_name_H-M   'P 1'
#
loop_
_entity.id
_entity.type
_entity.pdbx_description
1 polymer ?
#
loop_
_entity_poly.entity_id
_entity_poly.type
_entity_poly.pdbx_seq_one_letter_code
_entity_poly.pdbx_strand_id
1 'polypeptide(L)'
;MSIELGTTLEVDQYRDPLLPTAERVIPIERLVGLLREAHGQYLVGATSGTFDLLHLGHLRYLERLAYEVYSRLGAGRKGLVVVGVNSDESTRRNKGGRTNGRPVMDERTRAEIVAGLRCVDLTFIFDDDLQLAQLHVDLFQVFTGSDHKPEDRPEVSLMKQSGTFIISVDPEEERPGATTDIIKKIREHNIY
;
A
#
# COMPACT_ATOMS: atom_id res chain seq x y z
N MET A 1 -4.67 -27.59 -32.58
CA MET A 1 -4.97 -26.28 -31.98
C MET A 1 -4.26 -26.27 -30.64
N SER A 2 -3.01 -25.80 -30.63
CA SER A 2 -2.19 -25.75 -29.42
C SER A 2 -2.71 -24.60 -28.57
N ILE A 3 -3.23 -24.90 -27.39
CA ILE A 3 -3.55 -23.89 -26.39
C ILE A 3 -2.18 -23.37 -25.92
N GLU A 4 -1.84 -22.13 -26.26
CA GLU A 4 -0.71 -21.46 -25.62
C GLU A 4 -1.01 -21.38 -24.12
N LEU A 5 -0.40 -22.27 -23.34
CA LEU A 5 -0.28 -22.11 -21.90
C LEU A 5 0.52 -20.82 -21.69
N GLY A 6 -0.18 -19.71 -21.44
CA GLY A 6 0.47 -18.47 -21.05
C GLY A 6 1.45 -18.74 -19.92
N THR A 7 2.70 -18.32 -20.08
CA THR A 7 3.75 -18.49 -19.08
C THR A 7 3.26 -17.95 -17.73
N THR A 8 3.13 -18.84 -16.75
CA THR A 8 2.82 -18.45 -15.36
C THR A 8 3.96 -17.58 -14.86
N LEU A 9 3.65 -16.35 -14.47
CA LEU A 9 4.62 -15.44 -13.87
C LEU A 9 4.76 -15.78 -12.39
N GLU A 10 5.94 -15.56 -11.82
CA GLU A 10 6.16 -15.80 -10.40
C GLU A 10 5.17 -15.00 -9.52
N VAL A 11 4.78 -13.79 -9.96
CA VAL A 11 3.82 -12.95 -9.24
C VAL A 11 2.43 -13.60 -9.10
N ASP A 12 2.07 -14.57 -9.97
CA ASP A 12 0.78 -15.26 -9.92
C ASP A 12 0.59 -16.05 -8.60
N GLN A 13 1.68 -16.49 -7.97
CA GLN A 13 1.61 -17.27 -6.72
C GLN A 13 1.05 -16.47 -5.54
N TYR A 14 1.27 -15.14 -5.52
CA TYR A 14 0.85 -14.29 -4.41
C TYR A 14 -0.67 -14.07 -4.35
N ARG A 15 -1.38 -14.49 -5.41
CA ARG A 15 -2.83 -14.43 -5.51
C ARG A 15 -3.53 -15.71 -5.04
N ASP A 16 -2.78 -16.72 -4.60
CA ASP A 16 -3.35 -17.90 -3.95
C ASP A 16 -4.00 -17.48 -2.61
N PRO A 17 -5.32 -17.65 -2.43
CA PRO A 17 -6.01 -17.29 -1.19
C PRO A 17 -5.52 -18.07 0.04
N LEU A 18 -4.80 -19.18 -0.16
CA LEU A 18 -4.22 -20.01 0.91
C LEU A 18 -2.77 -19.64 1.24
N LEU A 19 -2.14 -18.76 0.45
CA LEU A 19 -0.79 -18.30 0.75
C LEU A 19 -0.78 -17.55 2.10
N PRO A 20 0.07 -17.93 3.06
CA PRO A 20 0.18 -17.22 4.33
C PRO A 20 0.49 -15.73 4.14
N THR A 21 -0.11 -14.87 4.95
CA THR A 21 0.10 -13.40 4.86
C THR A 21 1.58 -13.02 5.00
N ALA A 22 2.34 -13.73 5.82
CA ALA A 22 3.78 -13.54 5.98
C ALA A 22 4.56 -13.71 4.66
N GLU A 23 4.14 -14.62 3.78
CA GLU A 23 4.78 -14.85 2.47
C GLU A 23 4.43 -13.75 1.46
N ARG A 24 3.37 -12.96 1.72
CA ARG A 24 3.01 -11.77 0.93
C ARG A 24 3.70 -10.50 1.40
N VAL A 25 4.50 -10.58 2.47
CA VAL A 25 5.39 -9.49 2.90
C VAL A 25 6.78 -9.76 2.33
N ILE A 26 7.13 -9.11 1.23
CA ILE A 26 8.38 -9.40 0.51
C ILE A 26 9.37 -8.22 0.58
N PRO A 27 10.70 -8.49 0.55
CA PRO A 27 11.71 -7.43 0.46
C PRO A 27 11.53 -6.57 -0.80
N ILE A 28 11.79 -5.27 -0.69
CA ILE A 28 11.58 -4.33 -1.78
C ILE A 28 12.42 -4.67 -3.02
N GLU A 29 13.64 -5.17 -2.84
CA GLU A 29 14.52 -5.58 -3.94
C GLU A 29 13.91 -6.75 -4.73
N ARG A 30 13.28 -7.69 -4.02
CA ARG A 30 12.58 -8.82 -4.64
C ARG A 30 11.32 -8.35 -5.37
N LEU A 31 10.55 -7.47 -4.74
CA LEU A 31 9.36 -6.86 -5.33
C LEU A 31 9.70 -6.13 -6.63
N VAL A 32 10.75 -5.31 -6.66
CA VAL A 32 11.18 -4.60 -7.88
C VAL A 32 11.49 -5.58 -9.01
N GLY A 33 12.15 -6.70 -8.72
CA GLY A 33 12.38 -7.76 -9.70
C GLY A 33 11.09 -8.36 -10.25
N LEU A 34 10.16 -8.73 -9.35
CA LEU A 34 8.85 -9.29 -9.71
C LEU A 34 8.01 -8.34 -10.56
N LEU A 35 7.95 -7.06 -10.19
CA LEU A 35 7.19 -6.05 -10.93
C LEU A 35 7.76 -5.81 -12.33
N ARG A 36 9.09 -5.84 -12.47
CA ARG A 36 9.76 -5.75 -13.76
C ARG A 36 9.41 -6.92 -14.68
N GLU A 37 9.41 -8.15 -14.14
CA GLU A 37 9.02 -9.35 -14.90
C GLU A 37 7.53 -9.33 -15.28
N ALA A 38 6.68 -8.78 -14.41
CA ALA A 38 5.24 -8.66 -14.61
C ALA A 38 4.83 -7.52 -15.55
N HIS A 39 5.77 -6.65 -15.94
CA HIS A 39 5.51 -5.47 -16.75
C HIS A 39 4.80 -5.84 -18.07
N GLY A 40 3.76 -5.08 -18.43
CA GLY A 40 2.94 -5.31 -19.62
C GLY A 40 1.87 -6.40 -19.47
N GLN A 41 2.07 -7.39 -18.59
CA GLN A 41 1.04 -8.40 -18.28
C GLN A 41 0.16 -7.97 -17.09
N TYR A 42 0.74 -7.21 -16.17
CA TYR A 42 0.06 -6.67 -15.01
C TYR A 42 -0.10 -5.16 -15.10
N LEU A 43 -1.23 -4.67 -14.61
CA LEU A 43 -1.44 -3.27 -14.24
C LEU A 43 -1.23 -3.18 -12.74
N VAL A 44 -0.15 -2.50 -12.35
CA VAL A 44 0.32 -2.43 -10.97
C VAL A 44 -0.11 -1.10 -10.36
N GLY A 45 -0.92 -1.18 -9.31
CA GLY A 45 -1.22 -0.05 -8.46
C GLY A 45 -0.52 -0.17 -7.13
N ALA A 46 0.06 0.93 -6.66
CA ALA A 46 0.67 0.99 -5.34
C ALA A 46 0.19 2.16 -4.49
N THR A 47 0.32 1.99 -3.18
CA THR A 47 0.18 3.06 -2.19
C THR A 47 1.09 2.78 -1.00
N SER A 48 1.24 3.74 -0.09
CA SER A 48 2.02 3.56 1.13
C SER A 48 1.38 4.23 2.35
N GLY A 49 1.75 3.75 3.53
CA GLY A 49 1.35 4.37 4.79
C GLY A 49 1.79 3.61 6.03
N THR A 50 1.49 4.17 7.19
CA THR A 50 1.82 3.53 8.47
C THR A 50 0.90 2.35 8.78
N PHE A 51 -0.41 2.45 8.52
CA PHE A 51 -1.39 1.40 8.85
C PHE A 51 -1.32 0.91 10.31
N ASP A 52 -1.13 1.85 11.25
CA ASP A 52 -0.83 1.56 12.67
C ASP A 52 -1.90 0.72 13.38
N LEU A 53 -3.12 1.25 13.54
CA LEU A 53 -4.30 0.45 13.87
C LEU A 53 -5.23 0.52 12.67
N LEU A 54 -5.57 -0.64 12.12
CA LEU A 54 -6.45 -0.72 10.96
C LEU A 54 -7.86 -0.24 11.34
N HIS A 55 -8.46 0.53 10.46
CA HIS A 55 -9.81 1.05 10.62
C HIS A 55 -10.48 1.16 9.25
N LEU A 56 -11.78 1.47 9.24
CA LEU A 56 -12.57 1.49 8.01
C LEU A 56 -12.03 2.47 6.97
N GLY A 57 -11.48 3.63 7.39
CA GLY A 57 -10.78 4.54 6.48
C GLY A 57 -9.62 3.89 5.71
N HIS A 58 -8.75 3.09 6.36
CA HIS A 58 -7.70 2.36 5.65
C HIS A 58 -8.27 1.32 4.69
N LEU A 59 -9.30 0.58 5.10
CA LEU A 59 -9.93 -0.43 4.25
C LEU A 59 -10.52 0.20 2.98
N ARG A 60 -11.32 1.26 3.11
CA ARG A 60 -11.93 1.97 1.97
C ARG A 60 -10.89 2.55 1.03
N TYR A 61 -9.82 3.12 1.59
CA TYR A 61 -8.71 3.64 0.82
C TYR A 61 -8.03 2.55 -0.03
N LEU A 62 -7.76 1.38 0.54
CA LEU A 62 -7.15 0.27 -0.19
C LEU A 62 -8.13 -0.35 -1.21
N GLU A 63 -9.42 -0.43 -0.89
CA GLU A 63 -10.47 -0.83 -1.84
C GLU A 63 -10.59 0.15 -3.01
N ARG A 64 -10.39 1.45 -2.78
CA ARG A 64 -10.36 2.46 -3.84
C ARG A 64 -9.20 2.24 -4.80
N LEU A 65 -7.99 1.96 -4.29
CA LEU A 65 -6.84 1.64 -5.14
C LEU A 65 -7.12 0.41 -5.99
N ALA A 66 -7.64 -0.66 -5.38
CA ALA A 66 -8.03 -1.85 -6.11
C ALA A 66 -9.06 -1.51 -7.20
N TYR A 67 -10.11 -0.75 -6.88
CA TYR A 67 -11.09 -0.31 -7.87
C TYR A 67 -10.44 0.43 -9.06
N GLU A 68 -9.52 1.36 -8.81
CA GLU A 68 -8.81 2.09 -9.87
C GLU A 68 -7.92 1.16 -10.72
N VAL A 69 -7.25 0.19 -10.10
CA VAL A 69 -6.47 -0.85 -10.81
C VAL A 69 -7.38 -1.68 -11.72
N TYR A 70 -8.46 -2.25 -11.16
CA TYR A 70 -9.32 -3.18 -11.87
C TYR A 70 -10.22 -2.49 -12.92
N SER A 71 -10.62 -1.24 -12.70
CA SER A 71 -11.42 -0.46 -13.66
C SER A 71 -10.62 0.01 -14.89
N ARG A 72 -9.28 0.01 -14.81
CA ARG A 72 -8.37 0.43 -15.89
C ARG A 72 -7.77 -0.74 -16.65
N LEU A 73 -8.18 -1.97 -16.34
CA LEU A 73 -7.66 -3.14 -17.03
C LEU A 73 -8.03 -3.11 -18.51
N GLY A 74 -7.00 -3.23 -19.35
CA GLY A 74 -7.15 -3.54 -20.77
C GLY A 74 -7.31 -5.04 -20.99
N ALA A 75 -7.69 -5.41 -22.21
CA ALA A 75 -7.82 -6.81 -22.61
C ALA A 75 -6.50 -7.57 -22.36
N GLY A 76 -6.57 -8.67 -21.60
CA GLY A 76 -5.43 -9.57 -21.36
C GLY A 76 -4.50 -9.16 -20.21
N ARG A 77 -4.69 -7.99 -19.56
CA ARG A 77 -3.92 -7.62 -18.36
C ARG A 77 -4.59 -8.13 -17.08
N LYS A 78 -3.79 -8.43 -16.07
CA LYS A 78 -4.22 -8.70 -14.69
C LYS A 78 -3.98 -7.47 -13.81
N GLY A 79 -4.74 -7.32 -12.73
CA GLY A 79 -4.50 -6.28 -11.73
C GLY A 79 -3.56 -6.77 -10.63
N LEU A 80 -2.72 -5.89 -10.10
CA LEU A 80 -1.89 -6.14 -8.92
C LEU A 80 -1.89 -4.92 -8.00
N VAL A 81 -2.25 -5.11 -6.75
CA VAL A 81 -2.28 -4.07 -5.71
C VAL A 81 -1.15 -4.32 -4.71
N VAL A 82 -0.23 -3.37 -4.62
CA VAL A 82 0.96 -3.44 -3.77
C VAL A 82 0.91 -2.35 -2.71
N VAL A 83 1.13 -2.68 -1.44
CA VAL A 83 1.07 -1.70 -0.35
C VAL A 83 2.39 -1.63 0.39
N GLY A 84 3.02 -0.45 0.36
CA GLY A 84 4.17 -0.14 1.19
C GLY A 84 3.76 0.18 2.63
N VAL A 85 4.40 -0.46 3.60
CA VAL A 85 4.21 -0.17 5.01
C VAL A 85 5.46 0.52 5.56
N ASN A 86 5.30 1.72 6.12
CA ASN A 86 6.43 2.43 6.72
C ASN A 86 7.05 1.60 7.85
N SER A 87 8.38 1.56 7.91
CA SER A 87 9.12 0.99 9.04
C SER A 87 8.72 1.66 10.35
N ASP A 88 9.04 1.02 11.46
CA ASP A 88 8.85 1.59 12.78
C ASP A 88 9.67 2.87 12.97
N GLU A 89 10.88 2.92 12.41
CA GLU A 89 11.75 4.09 12.49
C GLU A 89 11.21 5.27 11.67
N SER A 90 10.88 5.02 10.40
CA SER A 90 10.23 5.98 9.50
C SER A 90 8.95 6.55 10.11
N THR A 91 8.12 5.69 10.71
CA THR A 91 6.89 6.10 11.38
C THR A 91 7.16 7.05 12.56
N ARG A 92 8.17 6.74 13.40
CA ARG A 92 8.56 7.60 14.52
C ARG A 92 9.10 8.95 14.06
N ARG A 93 9.92 8.94 12.99
CA ARG A 93 10.50 10.13 12.37
C ARG A 93 9.41 11.06 11.82
N ASN A 94 8.49 10.51 11.02
CA ASN A 94 7.43 11.26 10.35
C ASN A 94 6.37 11.82 11.31
N LYS A 95 6.15 11.18 12.46
CA LYS A 95 5.20 11.66 13.48
C LYS A 95 5.84 12.63 14.51
N GLY A 96 7.09 13.02 14.30
CA GLY A 96 7.71 14.22 14.91
C GLY A 96 7.85 14.19 16.42
N GLY A 97 8.40 13.12 17.01
CA GLY A 97 8.77 13.06 18.44
C GLY A 97 7.62 13.13 19.45
N ARG A 98 6.39 13.44 19.02
CA ARG A 98 5.14 13.37 19.82
C ARG A 98 4.62 11.94 19.97
N THR A 99 5.49 10.95 19.78
CA THR A 99 5.14 9.53 19.75
C THR A 99 5.01 8.99 21.17
N ASN A 100 3.89 9.29 21.81
CA ASN A 100 3.41 8.62 23.02
C ASN A 100 3.11 7.13 22.74
N GLY A 101 4.14 6.33 22.42
CA GLY A 101 4.02 4.90 22.10
C GLY A 101 3.48 4.60 20.69
N ARG A 102 4.01 5.26 19.65
CA ARG A 102 3.67 4.95 18.24
C ARG A 102 4.90 4.50 17.43
N PRO A 103 4.75 3.57 16.47
CA PRO A 103 3.53 2.80 16.21
C PRO A 103 3.18 1.87 17.38
N VAL A 104 1.89 1.52 17.50
CA VAL A 104 1.37 0.60 18.52
C VAL A 104 1.69 -0.84 18.15
N MET A 105 1.53 -1.17 16.87
CA MET A 105 1.93 -2.45 16.30
C MET A 105 3.25 -2.30 15.56
N ASP A 106 4.15 -3.28 15.69
CA ASP A 106 5.41 -3.30 14.93
C ASP A 106 5.16 -3.41 13.41
N GLU A 107 6.15 -3.02 12.62
CA GLU A 107 6.09 -2.98 11.15
C GLU A 107 5.70 -4.29 10.49
N ARG A 108 6.15 -5.42 11.04
CA ARG A 108 5.85 -6.74 10.48
C ARG A 108 4.39 -7.10 10.74
N THR A 109 3.93 -6.91 11.97
CA THR A 109 2.52 -7.10 12.33
C THR A 109 1.60 -6.25 11.44
N ARG A 110 1.95 -4.96 11.23
CA ARG A 110 1.19 -4.06 10.37
C ARG A 110 1.17 -4.54 8.91
N ALA A 111 2.32 -4.93 8.36
CA ALA A 111 2.43 -5.44 7.00
C ALA A 111 1.61 -6.71 6.78
N GLU A 112 1.68 -7.68 7.69
CA GLU A 112 0.92 -8.93 7.58
C GLU A 112 -0.60 -8.70 7.68
N ILE A 113 -1.06 -7.79 8.56
CA ILE A 113 -2.48 -7.43 8.64
C ILE A 113 -2.96 -6.81 7.33
N VAL A 114 -2.17 -5.91 6.74
CA VAL A 114 -2.50 -5.29 5.44
C VAL A 114 -2.49 -6.34 4.31
N ALA A 115 -1.54 -7.27 4.32
CA ALA A 115 -1.46 -8.38 3.35
C ALA A 115 -2.63 -9.38 3.45
N GLY A 116 -3.29 -9.42 4.62
CA GLY A 116 -4.51 -10.21 4.83
C GLY A 116 -5.77 -9.60 4.23
N LEU A 117 -5.72 -8.34 3.76
CA LEU A 117 -6.87 -7.70 3.15
C LEU A 117 -7.10 -8.23 1.74
N ARG A 118 -8.35 -8.57 1.44
CA ARG A 118 -8.76 -9.11 0.12
C ARG A 118 -8.37 -8.22 -1.07
N CYS A 119 -8.29 -6.91 -0.86
CA CYS A 119 -7.95 -5.93 -1.90
C CYS A 119 -6.44 -5.74 -2.10
N VAL A 120 -5.59 -6.45 -1.36
CA VAL A 120 -4.13 -6.32 -1.39
C VAL A 120 -3.51 -7.65 -1.83
N ASP A 121 -2.63 -7.60 -2.84
CA ASP A 121 -1.90 -8.78 -3.32
C ASP A 121 -0.54 -8.93 -2.64
N LEU A 122 0.18 -7.83 -2.45
CA LEU A 122 1.55 -7.81 -1.90
C LEU A 122 1.76 -6.64 -0.96
N THR A 123 2.63 -6.84 0.03
CA THR A 123 3.12 -5.78 0.91
C THR A 123 4.63 -5.81 1.02
N PHE A 124 5.22 -4.68 1.41
CA PHE A 124 6.65 -4.57 1.68
C PHE A 124 6.87 -3.49 2.73
N ILE A 125 7.97 -3.59 3.48
CA ILE A 125 8.35 -2.62 4.50
C ILE A 125 9.46 -1.73 3.94
N PHE A 126 9.38 -0.43 4.21
CA PHE A 126 10.36 0.53 3.70
C PHE A 126 10.59 1.69 4.69
N ASP A 127 11.80 2.26 4.69
CA ASP A 127 12.16 3.36 5.62
C ASP A 127 12.01 4.75 4.99
N ASP A 128 12.29 4.87 3.70
CA ASP A 128 12.35 6.15 2.96
C ASP A 128 11.35 6.14 1.80
N ASP A 129 10.45 7.13 1.75
CA ASP A 129 9.44 7.28 0.72
C ASP A 129 10.05 7.35 -0.70
N LEU A 130 11.30 7.80 -0.85
CA LEU A 130 12.01 7.80 -2.14
C LEU A 130 12.22 6.38 -2.70
N GLN A 131 12.23 5.36 -1.85
CA GLN A 131 12.35 3.97 -2.30
C GLN A 131 11.15 3.51 -3.13
N LEU A 132 9.99 4.14 -2.94
CA LEU A 132 8.78 3.82 -3.69
C LEU A 132 8.97 4.05 -5.18
N ALA A 133 9.74 5.07 -5.59
CA ALA A 133 10.01 5.38 -7.00
C ALA A 133 10.72 4.23 -7.75
N GLN A 134 11.37 3.30 -7.04
CA GLN A 134 12.04 2.14 -7.64
C GLN A 134 11.05 1.09 -8.16
N LEU A 135 9.78 1.14 -7.75
CA LEU A 135 8.77 0.14 -8.10
C LEU A 135 8.29 0.23 -9.55
N HIS A 136 8.42 1.39 -10.21
CA HIS A 136 7.97 1.62 -11.59
C HIS A 136 6.51 1.17 -11.85
N VAL A 137 5.59 1.58 -10.97
CA VAL A 137 4.18 1.19 -11.04
C VAL A 137 3.38 2.01 -12.05
N ASP A 138 2.26 1.46 -12.54
CA ASP A 138 1.33 2.15 -13.44
C ASP A 138 0.51 3.22 -12.72
N LEU A 139 0.07 2.92 -11.48
CA LEU A 139 -0.77 3.78 -10.65
C LEU A 139 -0.14 3.97 -9.27
N PHE A 140 -0.16 5.18 -8.75
CA PHE A 140 0.21 5.46 -7.36
C PHE A 140 -0.88 6.27 -6.67
N GLN A 141 -1.47 5.70 -5.62
CA GLN A 141 -2.48 6.37 -4.80
C GLN A 141 -1.84 7.01 -3.58
N VAL A 142 -2.16 8.28 -3.35
CA VAL A 142 -1.61 9.08 -2.25
C VAL A 142 -2.73 9.85 -1.55
N PHE A 143 -2.67 9.90 -0.22
CA PHE A 143 -3.56 10.74 0.58
C PHE A 143 -3.16 12.21 0.47
N THR A 144 -4.14 13.07 0.22
CA THR A 144 -3.97 14.52 0.26
C THR A 144 -4.53 15.04 1.56
N GLY A 145 -3.71 15.10 2.62
CA GLY A 145 -4.15 15.73 3.87
C GLY A 145 -4.65 17.16 3.64
N SER A 146 -5.46 17.70 4.55
CA SER A 146 -5.97 19.08 4.51
C SER A 146 -4.88 20.15 4.35
N ASP A 147 -3.63 19.80 4.69
CA ASP A 147 -2.53 20.76 4.82
C ASP A 147 -1.40 20.55 3.80
N HIS A 148 -1.40 19.47 3.00
CA HIS A 148 -0.32 19.17 2.04
C HIS A 148 -0.86 18.60 0.73
N LYS A 149 -0.43 19.18 -0.40
CA LYS A 149 -0.80 18.70 -1.73
C LYS A 149 0.00 17.43 -2.06
N PRO A 150 -0.50 16.55 -2.94
CA PRO A 150 0.28 15.39 -3.40
C PRO A 150 1.64 15.79 -3.96
N GLU A 151 1.69 16.97 -4.58
CA GLU A 151 2.85 17.52 -5.30
C GLU A 151 3.99 17.91 -4.37
N ASP A 152 3.68 18.16 -3.09
CA ASP A 152 4.66 18.52 -2.07
C ASP A 152 5.47 17.29 -1.60
N ARG A 153 5.08 16.09 -2.05
CA ARG A 153 5.71 14.83 -1.67
C ARG A 153 6.81 14.42 -2.68
N PRO A 154 8.07 14.25 -2.24
CA PRO A 154 9.18 13.90 -3.13
C PRO A 154 8.93 12.63 -3.96
N GLU A 155 8.34 11.60 -3.35
CA GLU A 155 8.03 10.33 -4.01
C GLU A 155 7.00 10.49 -5.13
N VAL A 156 5.99 11.34 -4.95
CA VAL A 156 4.97 11.62 -5.98
C VAL A 156 5.60 12.32 -7.17
N SER A 157 6.52 13.25 -6.93
CA SER A 157 7.25 13.94 -7.99
C SER A 157 8.09 12.98 -8.83
N LEU A 158 8.78 12.04 -8.19
CA LEU A 158 9.57 11.01 -8.90
C LEU A 158 8.67 10.04 -9.68
N MET A 159 7.57 9.58 -9.08
CA MET A 159 6.60 8.71 -9.75
C MET A 159 5.97 9.38 -10.99
N LYS A 160 5.63 10.67 -10.89
CA LYS A 160 5.15 11.43 -12.06
C LYS A 160 6.19 11.46 -13.19
N GLN A 161 7.47 11.64 -12.85
CA GLN A 161 8.56 11.66 -13.83
C GLN A 161 8.77 10.30 -14.52
N SER A 162 8.48 9.19 -13.84
CA SER A 162 8.50 7.85 -14.44
C SER A 162 7.24 7.50 -15.26
N GLY A 163 6.28 8.43 -15.38
CA GLY A 163 5.03 8.22 -16.12
C GLY A 163 3.93 7.53 -15.33
N THR A 164 4.09 7.37 -14.02
CA THR A 164 3.07 6.78 -13.13
C THR A 164 1.87 7.72 -13.01
N PHE A 165 0.67 7.16 -13.13
CA PHE A 165 -0.57 7.92 -12.94
C PHE A 165 -0.88 8.09 -11.45
N ILE A 166 -1.00 9.34 -11.00
CA ILE A 166 -1.23 9.65 -9.58
C ILE A 166 -2.72 9.75 -9.29
N ILE A 167 -3.19 8.98 -8.31
CA ILE A 167 -4.54 9.07 -7.75
C ILE A 167 -4.42 9.80 -6.41
N SER A 168 -5.13 10.92 -6.30
CA SER A 168 -5.19 11.70 -5.06
C SER A 168 -6.51 11.43 -4.36
N VAL A 169 -6.47 11.07 -3.07
CA VAL A 169 -7.68 10.81 -2.27
C VAL A 169 -7.75 11.80 -1.13
N ASP A 170 -8.86 12.54 -1.06
CA ASP A 170 -9.15 13.47 0.02
C ASP A 170 -9.62 12.71 1.27
N PRO A 171 -9.01 12.94 2.45
CA PRO A 171 -9.46 12.39 3.72
C PRO A 171 -10.94 12.64 4.01
N GLU A 172 -11.54 13.75 3.57
CA GLU A 172 -12.96 14.05 3.84
C GLU A 172 -13.91 13.12 3.08
N GLU A 173 -13.51 12.62 1.91
CA GLU A 173 -14.31 11.69 1.10
C GLU A 173 -14.33 10.28 1.70
N GLU A 174 -13.29 9.90 2.49
CA GLU A 174 -13.08 8.52 2.95
C GLU A 174 -12.83 8.35 4.46
N ARG A 175 -13.17 9.33 5.31
CA ARG A 175 -13.01 9.28 6.79
C ARG A 175 -14.26 8.77 7.55
N PRO A 176 -14.47 7.47 7.73
CA PRO A 176 -15.09 6.94 8.94
C PRO A 176 -13.98 6.57 9.94
N GLY A 177 -13.37 7.58 10.56
CA GLY A 177 -12.45 7.46 11.71
C GLY A 177 -10.94 7.41 11.41
N ALA A 178 -10.14 7.69 12.45
CA ALA A 178 -8.68 7.63 12.46
C ALA A 178 -8.13 6.77 13.63
N THR A 179 -6.91 6.24 13.50
CA THR A 179 -6.20 5.56 14.61
C THR A 179 -6.21 6.38 15.91
N THR A 180 -6.06 7.70 15.80
CA THR A 180 -6.09 8.63 16.94
C THR A 180 -7.43 8.59 17.68
N ASP A 181 -8.54 8.43 16.97
CA ASP A 181 -9.88 8.37 17.56
C ASP A 181 -10.09 7.07 18.35
N ILE A 182 -9.60 5.96 17.82
CA ILE A 182 -9.63 4.66 18.50
C ILE A 182 -8.85 4.74 19.81
N ILE A 183 -7.61 5.24 19.74
CA ILE A 183 -6.75 5.38 20.93
C ILE A 183 -7.37 6.35 21.95
N LYS A 184 -7.94 7.48 21.48
CA LYS A 184 -8.63 8.45 22.35
C LYS A 184 -9.78 7.79 23.08
N LYS A 185 -10.65 7.05 22.36
CA LYS A 185 -11.77 6.31 22.97
C LYS A 185 -11.30 5.29 24.01
N ILE A 186 -10.24 4.53 23.72
CA ILE A 186 -9.67 3.56 24.67
C ILE A 186 -9.19 4.28 25.94
N ARG A 187 -8.44 5.38 25.79
CA ARG A 187 -7.96 6.17 26.94
C ARG A 187 -9.09 6.79 27.76
N GLU A 188 -10.17 7.22 27.12
CA GLU A 188 -11.37 7.77 27.78
C GLU A 188 -12.18 6.69 28.53
N HIS A 189 -12.08 5.42 28.10
CA HIS A 189 -12.78 4.28 28.70
C HIS A 189 -11.86 3.38 29.53
N ASN A 190 -10.70 3.89 29.98
CA ASN A 190 -9.89 3.22 30.99
C ASN A 190 -10.63 3.21 32.34
N ILE A 191 -11.59 2.29 32.43
CA ILE A 191 -12.19 1.79 33.66
C ILE A 191 -11.22 0.71 34.18
N TYR A 192 -10.01 1.09 34.61
CA TYR A 192 -9.14 0.38 35.57
C TYR A 192 -7.96 1.29 35.91
#